data_AF-A0A528CGU0-F1
#
_entry.id   AF-A0A528CGU0-F1
#
_cell.length_a   1.000
_cell.length_b   1.000
_cell.length_c   1.000
_cell.angle_alpha   90.00
_cell.angle_beta   90.00
_cell.angle_gamma   90.00
#
_symmetry.space_group_name_H-M   'P 1'
#
loop_
_entity.id
_entity.type
_entity.pdbx_description
1 polymer ?
#
loop_
_entity_poly.entity_id
_entity_poly.type
_entity_poly.pdbx_seq_one_letter_code
_entity_poly.pdbx_strand_id
1 'polypeptide(L)'
;GGTDAPLVWGILKGWEALRVLAPDTCRPFSADRQGLVLGEGAGMVVLETYEHAMARGATILAEIAGAGLSGDASDIVAPTIEGPEAAMRFCLVDARLNPEDIDYINAHGTGTRANDQIETAAIKRVFGDHAHRLSISSTKSMHAHCLGASGALELIACVMAIREGIVPPTANFRETDADCDLDITPNVARERKVRAAISNGFAFGGTNAVLAFKAV
;
A
#
# COMPACT_ATOMS: atom_id res chain seq x y z
N GLY A 1 -11.77 0.72 8.62
CA GLY A 1 -11.18 -0.28 9.54
C GLY A 1 -11.20 -1.64 8.89
N GLY A 2 -10.70 -2.66 9.57
CA GLY A 2 -10.65 -4.04 9.07
C GLY A 2 -10.03 -4.97 10.11
N THR A 3 -10.40 -6.24 10.07
CA THR A 3 -9.85 -7.29 10.94
C THR A 3 -9.81 -8.59 10.17
N ASP A 4 -8.79 -9.41 10.42
CA ASP A 4 -8.71 -10.75 9.88
C ASP A 4 -7.80 -11.63 10.76
N ALA A 5 -8.17 -12.90 10.87
CA ALA A 5 -7.42 -13.93 11.60
C ALA A 5 -7.38 -15.23 10.76
N PRO A 6 -6.68 -15.22 9.61
CA PRO A 6 -6.71 -16.31 8.65
C PRO A 6 -5.77 -17.49 8.95
N LEU A 7 -5.04 -17.51 10.06
CA LEU A 7 -4.06 -18.57 10.36
C LEU A 7 -4.73 -19.84 10.90
N VAL A 8 -5.65 -20.36 10.11
CA VAL A 8 -6.34 -21.63 10.33
C VAL A 8 -6.03 -22.58 9.17
N TRP A 9 -5.99 -23.88 9.47
CA TRP A 9 -5.54 -24.90 8.54
C TRP A 9 -6.17 -24.82 7.14
N GLY A 10 -7.50 -24.67 7.08
CA GLY A 10 -8.22 -24.63 5.80
C GLY A 10 -7.82 -23.45 4.92
N ILE A 11 -7.67 -22.26 5.52
CA ILE A 11 -7.28 -21.05 4.80
C ILE A 11 -5.82 -21.16 4.35
N LEU A 12 -4.92 -21.55 5.25
CA LEU A 12 -3.50 -21.75 4.92
C LEU A 12 -3.32 -22.71 3.74
N LYS A 13 -4.06 -23.84 3.73
CA LYS A 13 -4.01 -24.80 2.62
C LYS A 13 -4.63 -24.27 1.33
N GLY A 14 -5.68 -23.45 1.41
CA GLY A 14 -6.22 -22.75 0.24
C GLY A 14 -5.16 -21.87 -0.42
N TRP A 15 -4.46 -21.06 0.37
CA TRP A 15 -3.41 -20.17 -0.14
C TRP A 15 -2.15 -20.91 -0.60
N GLU A 16 -1.76 -21.99 0.08
CA GLU A 16 -0.68 -22.89 -0.37
C GLU A 16 -1.00 -23.48 -1.74
N ALA A 17 -2.25 -23.92 -1.97
CA ALA A 17 -2.69 -24.49 -3.24
C ALA A 17 -2.62 -23.49 -4.41
N LEU A 18 -2.74 -22.18 -4.14
CA LEU A 18 -2.54 -21.13 -5.14
C LEU A 18 -1.07 -20.92 -5.54
N ARG A 19 -0.12 -21.49 -4.78
CA ARG A 19 1.34 -21.35 -5.00
C ARG A 19 1.85 -19.90 -5.01
N VAL A 20 1.25 -19.08 -4.15
CA VAL A 20 1.61 -17.65 -3.99
C VAL A 20 2.31 -17.35 -2.66
N LEU A 21 2.42 -18.35 -1.77
CA LEU A 21 3.06 -18.20 -0.47
C LEU A 21 4.59 -18.30 -0.59
N ALA A 22 5.29 -17.36 0.03
CA ALA A 22 6.72 -17.47 0.26
C ALA A 22 7.01 -18.54 1.33
N PRO A 23 8.15 -19.26 1.23
CA PRO A 23 8.52 -20.29 2.20
C PRO A 23 9.03 -19.73 3.54
N ASP A 24 9.41 -18.45 3.59
CA ASP A 24 10.07 -17.85 4.76
C ASP A 24 9.46 -16.50 5.19
N THR A 25 9.51 -15.48 4.34
CA THR A 25 9.12 -14.11 4.68
C THR A 25 8.62 -13.34 3.46
N CYS A 26 7.93 -12.23 3.71
CA CYS A 26 7.51 -11.31 2.67
C CYS A 26 8.67 -10.35 2.32
N ARG A 27 9.07 -10.31 1.03
CA ARG A 27 10.17 -9.50 0.51
C ARG A 27 9.71 -8.56 -0.63
N PRO A 28 8.81 -7.60 -0.37
CA PRO A 28 8.28 -6.73 -1.43
C PRO A 28 9.40 -6.05 -2.22
N PHE A 29 9.30 -6.08 -3.54
CA PHE A 29 10.22 -5.44 -4.50
C PHE A 29 11.66 -5.97 -4.53
N SER A 30 12.04 -6.90 -3.65
CA SER A 30 13.37 -7.52 -3.66
C SER A 30 13.48 -8.53 -4.82
N ALA A 31 14.61 -8.61 -5.52
CA ALA A 31 14.78 -9.47 -6.70
C ALA A 31 14.57 -10.97 -6.42
N ASP A 32 14.86 -11.36 -5.19
CA ASP A 32 14.76 -12.71 -4.65
C ASP A 32 13.42 -13.00 -3.96
N ARG A 33 12.40 -12.14 -4.14
CA ARG A 33 11.06 -12.36 -3.61
C ARG A 33 10.43 -13.65 -4.14
N GLN A 34 9.70 -14.35 -3.27
CA GLN A 34 9.14 -15.68 -3.56
C GLN A 34 7.63 -15.79 -3.29
N GLY A 35 6.97 -14.68 -2.98
CA GLY A 35 5.55 -14.65 -2.64
C GLY A 35 5.24 -13.85 -1.40
N LEU A 36 4.00 -13.99 -0.93
CA LEU A 36 3.49 -13.35 0.28
C LEU A 36 3.56 -14.30 1.47
N VAL A 37 3.48 -13.75 2.67
CA VAL A 37 3.20 -14.51 3.90
C VAL A 37 1.85 -14.04 4.43
N LEU A 38 1.08 -14.92 5.05
CA LEU A 38 -0.20 -14.55 5.66
C LEU A 38 0.03 -14.00 7.07
N GLY A 39 -0.67 -12.91 7.38
CA GLY A 39 -0.68 -12.28 8.69
C GLY A 39 -2.08 -12.24 9.28
N GLU A 40 -2.16 -11.86 10.54
CA GLU A 40 -3.40 -11.53 11.22
C GLU A 40 -3.31 -10.11 11.74
N GLY A 41 -4.43 -9.44 11.93
CA GLY A 41 -4.42 -8.12 12.50
C GLY A 41 -5.78 -7.48 12.54
N ALA A 42 -5.84 -6.35 13.22
CA ALA A 42 -7.01 -5.49 13.27
C ALA A 42 -6.59 -4.04 13.31
N GLY A 43 -7.35 -3.17 12.65
CA GLY A 43 -7.17 -1.73 12.66
C GLY A 43 -8.53 -1.02 12.62
N MET A 44 -8.67 0.00 13.45
CA MET A 44 -9.87 0.83 13.51
C MET A 44 -9.48 2.29 13.44
N VAL A 45 -10.30 3.07 12.73
CA VAL A 45 -10.21 4.52 12.67
C VAL A 45 -11.60 5.11 12.88
N VAL A 46 -11.64 6.31 13.43
CA VAL A 46 -12.87 7.08 13.59
C VAL A 46 -12.82 8.23 12.59
N LEU A 47 -13.84 8.33 11.76
CA LEU A 47 -13.99 9.42 10.80
C LEU A 47 -14.99 10.43 11.32
N GLU A 48 -14.72 11.69 11.03
CA GLU A 48 -15.50 12.82 11.46
C GLU A 48 -15.40 13.91 10.39
N THR A 49 -16.45 14.70 10.21
CA THR A 49 -16.35 15.88 9.34
C THR A 49 -15.40 16.90 9.97
N TYR A 50 -14.64 17.61 9.14
CA TYR A 50 -13.66 18.58 9.60
C TYR A 50 -14.29 19.64 10.50
N GLU A 51 -15.47 20.14 10.13
CA GLU A 51 -16.19 21.17 10.88
C GLU A 51 -16.60 20.68 12.27
N HIS A 52 -17.06 19.43 12.39
CA HIS A 52 -17.46 18.85 13.67
C HIS A 52 -16.25 18.59 14.57
N ALA A 53 -15.16 18.04 14.01
CA ALA A 53 -13.91 17.81 14.72
C ALA A 53 -13.32 19.12 15.27
N MET A 54 -13.31 20.18 14.46
CA MET A 54 -12.86 21.51 14.86
C MET A 54 -13.77 22.13 15.93
N ALA A 55 -15.11 22.03 15.77
CA ALA A 55 -16.06 22.61 16.71
C ALA A 55 -15.93 22.03 18.14
N ARG A 56 -15.62 20.73 18.25
CA ARG A 56 -15.40 20.09 19.56
C ARG A 56 -13.94 20.07 20.04
N GLY A 57 -13.02 20.70 19.30
CA GLY A 57 -11.59 20.74 19.64
C GLY A 57 -10.89 19.38 19.60
N ALA A 58 -11.29 18.50 18.67
CA ALA A 58 -10.69 17.18 18.51
C ALA A 58 -9.25 17.26 18.00
N THR A 59 -8.41 16.30 18.41
CA THR A 59 -7.12 16.09 17.74
C THR A 59 -7.35 15.41 16.40
N ILE A 60 -7.13 16.13 15.30
CA ILE A 60 -7.23 15.60 13.94
C ILE A 60 -5.89 14.97 13.58
N LEU A 61 -5.90 13.69 13.18
CA LEU A 61 -4.67 12.94 12.88
C LEU A 61 -4.17 13.17 11.45
N ALA A 62 -5.09 13.20 10.50
CA ALA A 62 -4.88 13.48 9.08
C ALA A 62 -6.24 13.73 8.41
N GLU A 63 -6.24 14.33 7.22
CA GLU A 63 -7.37 14.38 6.32
C GLU A 63 -7.38 13.14 5.42
N ILE A 64 -8.53 12.49 5.22
CA ILE A 64 -8.74 11.60 4.07
C ILE A 64 -9.06 12.49 2.89
N ALA A 65 -8.08 12.68 2.01
CA ALA A 65 -8.15 13.65 0.93
C ALA A 65 -8.99 13.16 -0.25
N GLY A 66 -8.94 11.86 -0.55
CA GLY A 66 -9.70 11.28 -1.64
C GLY A 66 -9.51 9.78 -1.77
N ALA A 67 -10.31 9.17 -2.63
CA ALA A 67 -10.32 7.74 -2.90
C ALA A 67 -10.41 7.44 -4.40
N GLY A 68 -9.79 6.34 -4.82
CA GLY A 68 -9.89 5.86 -6.18
C GLY A 68 -10.10 4.34 -6.20
N LEU A 69 -11.11 3.91 -6.94
CA LEU A 69 -11.50 2.50 -7.04
C LEU A 69 -11.52 2.10 -8.52
N SER A 70 -11.01 0.92 -8.83
CA SER A 70 -11.10 0.35 -10.19
C SER A 70 -11.27 -1.16 -10.15
N GLY A 71 -11.57 -1.73 -11.30
CA GLY A 71 -11.69 -3.18 -11.52
C GLY A 71 -10.97 -3.58 -12.80
N ASP A 72 -10.10 -4.59 -12.73
CA ASP A 72 -9.34 -5.08 -13.90
C ASP A 72 -10.27 -5.78 -14.91
N ALA A 73 -11.22 -6.59 -14.42
CA ALA A 73 -12.20 -7.35 -15.19
C ALA A 73 -11.64 -8.23 -16.34
N SER A 74 -10.36 -8.60 -16.27
CA SER A 74 -9.65 -9.35 -17.33
C SER A 74 -9.35 -10.81 -16.97
N ASP A 75 -8.96 -11.08 -15.73
CA ASP A 75 -8.63 -12.40 -15.21
C ASP A 75 -9.03 -12.48 -13.72
N ILE A 76 -9.26 -13.69 -13.22
CA ILE A 76 -9.69 -13.92 -11.84
C ILE A 76 -8.56 -13.73 -10.81
N VAL A 77 -7.29 -13.84 -11.21
CA VAL A 77 -6.14 -13.74 -10.32
C VAL A 77 -4.98 -12.90 -10.86
N ALA A 78 -4.82 -12.80 -12.18
CA ALA A 78 -3.73 -12.04 -12.77
C ALA A 78 -4.05 -10.53 -12.77
N PRO A 79 -3.19 -9.69 -12.16
CA PRO A 79 -3.39 -8.24 -12.19
C PRO A 79 -3.03 -7.65 -13.56
N THR A 80 -3.59 -6.48 -13.85
CA THR A 80 -3.24 -5.62 -14.98
C THR A 80 -2.49 -4.38 -14.51
N ILE A 81 -1.82 -3.66 -15.41
CA ILE A 81 -1.22 -2.36 -15.07
C ILE A 81 -2.30 -1.28 -15.03
N GLU A 82 -3.29 -1.40 -15.91
CA GLU A 82 -4.35 -0.42 -16.16
C GLU A 82 -5.27 -0.24 -14.95
N GLY A 83 -5.57 -1.32 -14.22
CA GLY A 83 -6.39 -1.26 -13.00
C GLY A 83 -5.77 -0.40 -11.89
N PRO A 84 -4.59 -0.78 -11.35
CA PRO A 84 -3.84 0.03 -10.39
C PRO A 84 -3.60 1.47 -10.86
N GLU A 85 -3.25 1.66 -12.14
CA GLU A 85 -3.09 2.99 -12.74
C GLU A 85 -4.38 3.82 -12.61
N ALA A 86 -5.52 3.27 -13.03
CA ALA A 86 -6.80 3.95 -12.97
C ALA A 86 -7.20 4.30 -11.52
N ALA A 87 -7.02 3.38 -10.57
CA ALA A 87 -7.33 3.62 -9.17
C ALA A 87 -6.48 4.76 -8.58
N MET A 88 -5.17 4.78 -8.85
CA MET A 88 -4.30 5.88 -8.42
C MET A 88 -4.69 7.22 -9.08
N ARG A 89 -4.98 7.24 -10.38
CA ARG A 89 -5.43 8.47 -11.07
C ARG A 89 -6.75 9.00 -10.52
N PHE A 90 -7.74 8.13 -10.29
CA PHE A 90 -9.01 8.53 -9.70
C PHE A 90 -8.84 9.08 -8.29
N CYS A 91 -7.97 8.46 -7.48
CA CYS A 91 -7.66 8.95 -6.14
C CYS A 91 -7.03 10.35 -6.17
N LEU A 92 -6.07 10.61 -7.07
CA LEU A 92 -5.46 11.93 -7.23
C LEU A 92 -6.48 12.99 -7.68
N VAL A 93 -7.37 12.64 -8.60
CA VAL A 93 -8.44 13.54 -9.08
C VAL A 93 -9.42 13.87 -7.96
N ASP A 94 -9.90 12.87 -7.23
CA ASP A 94 -10.83 13.04 -6.09
C ASP A 94 -10.17 13.90 -4.98
N ALA A 95 -8.90 13.64 -4.69
CA ALA A 95 -8.11 14.39 -3.73
C ALA A 95 -7.69 15.80 -4.17
N ARG A 96 -7.87 16.12 -5.46
CA ARG A 96 -7.38 17.35 -6.11
C ARG A 96 -5.88 17.56 -5.90
N LEU A 97 -5.11 16.47 -6.01
CA LEU A 97 -3.65 16.46 -5.86
C LEU A 97 -3.00 16.17 -7.22
N ASN A 98 -1.86 16.82 -7.47
CA ASN A 98 -0.99 16.43 -8.57
C ASN A 98 -0.09 15.27 -8.11
N PRO A 99 0.46 14.47 -9.05
CA PRO A 99 1.43 13.44 -8.71
C PRO A 99 2.59 13.94 -7.83
N GLU A 100 3.08 15.17 -8.08
CA GLU A 100 4.18 15.82 -7.36
C GLU A 100 3.84 16.23 -5.92
N ASP A 101 2.54 16.26 -5.58
CA ASP A 101 2.08 16.58 -4.22
C ASP A 101 2.20 15.37 -3.28
N ILE A 102 2.33 14.16 -3.82
CA ILE A 102 2.53 12.94 -3.03
C ILE A 102 4.01 12.82 -2.65
N ASP A 103 4.28 12.55 -1.37
CA ASP A 103 5.65 12.36 -0.86
C ASP A 103 5.95 10.89 -0.53
N TYR A 104 4.91 10.09 -0.26
CA TYR A 104 5.03 8.71 0.19
C TYR A 104 3.93 7.80 -0.40
N ILE A 105 4.30 6.59 -0.84
CA ILE A 105 3.37 5.52 -1.19
C ILE A 105 3.61 4.34 -0.25
N ASN A 106 2.60 3.97 0.54
CA ASN A 106 2.52 2.62 1.09
C ASN A 106 1.95 1.70 0.01
N ALA A 107 2.84 1.00 -0.69
CA ALA A 107 2.50 0.13 -1.80
C ALA A 107 1.72 -1.11 -1.33
N HIS A 108 1.01 -1.75 -2.26
CA HIS A 108 0.40 -3.04 -2.01
C HIS A 108 1.49 -4.10 -1.75
N GLY A 109 2.53 -4.14 -2.59
CA GLY A 109 3.80 -4.84 -2.37
C GLY A 109 3.68 -6.17 -1.66
N THR A 110 3.19 -7.19 -2.36
CA THR A 110 2.93 -8.53 -1.80
C THR A 110 4.16 -9.43 -1.79
N GLY A 111 5.24 -9.04 -2.46
CA GLY A 111 6.40 -9.91 -2.62
C GLY A 111 6.20 -10.99 -3.69
N THR A 112 5.13 -10.92 -4.47
CA THR A 112 4.97 -11.76 -5.67
C THR A 112 5.63 -11.08 -6.88
N ARG A 113 6.19 -11.88 -7.80
CA ARG A 113 6.92 -11.33 -8.96
C ARG A 113 6.04 -10.43 -9.82
N ALA A 114 4.89 -10.95 -10.24
CA ALA A 114 3.97 -10.25 -11.13
C ALA A 114 3.41 -8.97 -10.49
N ASN A 115 2.91 -9.04 -9.24
CA ASN A 115 2.31 -7.88 -8.57
C ASN A 115 3.32 -6.74 -8.42
N ASP A 116 4.51 -7.02 -7.90
CA ASP A 116 5.46 -5.95 -7.58
C ASP A 116 6.01 -5.28 -8.86
N GLN A 117 6.17 -6.04 -9.97
CA GLN A 117 6.53 -5.49 -11.28
C GLN A 117 5.40 -4.62 -11.86
N ILE A 118 4.16 -5.11 -11.80
CA ILE A 118 2.97 -4.40 -12.31
C ILE A 118 2.71 -3.13 -11.52
N GLU A 119 2.81 -3.20 -10.18
CA GLU A 119 2.66 -2.04 -9.31
C GLU A 119 3.77 -1.02 -9.59
N THR A 120 5.02 -1.46 -9.78
CA THR A 120 6.12 -0.57 -10.17
C THR A 120 5.80 0.15 -11.49
N ALA A 121 5.37 -0.60 -12.51
CA ALA A 121 5.02 -0.03 -13.81
C ALA A 121 3.83 0.96 -13.72
N ALA A 122 2.79 0.63 -12.95
CA ALA A 122 1.64 1.49 -12.74
C ALA A 122 2.03 2.80 -12.05
N ILE A 123 2.87 2.73 -11.01
CA ILE A 123 3.38 3.92 -10.31
C ILE A 123 4.16 4.82 -11.28
N LYS A 124 5.04 4.25 -12.11
CA LYS A 124 5.78 5.02 -13.13
C LYS A 124 4.85 5.70 -14.14
N ARG A 125 3.78 5.03 -14.59
CA ARG A 125 2.79 5.62 -15.51
C ARG A 125 2.01 6.78 -14.90
N VAL A 126 1.67 6.69 -13.61
CA VAL A 126 0.91 7.73 -12.90
C VAL A 126 1.78 8.92 -12.53
N PHE A 127 2.97 8.66 -11.99
CA PHE A 127 3.83 9.67 -11.38
C PHE A 127 4.96 10.17 -12.29
N GLY A 128 5.18 9.56 -13.46
CA GLY A 128 6.23 9.97 -14.40
C GLY A 128 7.60 10.05 -13.72
N ASP A 129 8.36 11.11 -14.02
CA ASP A 129 9.69 11.34 -13.42
C ASP A 129 9.65 11.46 -11.89
N HIS A 130 8.52 11.89 -11.32
CA HIS A 130 8.37 11.99 -9.87
C HIS A 130 8.41 10.63 -9.18
N ALA A 131 8.08 9.54 -9.89
CA ALA A 131 8.15 8.18 -9.36
C ALA A 131 9.52 7.83 -8.77
N HIS A 132 10.60 8.38 -9.31
CA HIS A 132 11.98 8.14 -8.86
C HIS A 132 12.39 8.98 -7.63
N ARG A 133 11.55 9.92 -7.19
CA ARG A 133 11.76 10.76 -6.00
C ARG A 133 10.76 10.47 -4.88
N LEU A 134 9.73 9.68 -5.17
CA LEU A 134 8.75 9.21 -4.20
C LEU A 134 9.38 8.18 -3.28
N SER A 135 9.24 8.35 -1.97
CA SER A 135 9.58 7.26 -1.07
C SER A 135 8.47 6.21 -1.12
N ILE A 136 8.85 4.95 -1.22
CA ILE A 136 7.91 3.83 -1.30
C ILE A 136 8.29 2.79 -0.25
N SER A 137 7.29 2.19 0.38
CA SER A 137 7.50 1.00 1.20
C SER A 137 6.33 0.04 1.09
N SER A 138 6.50 -1.19 1.56
CA SER A 138 5.37 -2.07 1.86
C SER A 138 5.50 -2.61 3.28
N THR A 139 4.54 -2.20 4.12
CA THR A 139 4.47 -2.63 5.52
C THR A 139 4.15 -4.11 5.68
N LYS A 140 3.66 -4.80 4.63
CA LYS A 140 3.49 -6.26 4.62
C LYS A 140 4.79 -7.03 4.85
N SER A 141 5.95 -6.40 4.62
CA SER A 141 7.25 -6.97 4.99
C SER A 141 7.43 -7.19 6.50
N MET A 142 6.68 -6.46 7.34
CA MET A 142 6.77 -6.50 8.80
C MET A 142 5.61 -7.25 9.45
N HIS A 143 4.39 -7.08 8.93
CA HIS A 143 3.17 -7.68 9.50
C HIS A 143 2.54 -8.77 8.61
N ALA A 144 3.20 -9.14 7.51
CA ALA A 144 2.70 -10.07 6.50
C ALA A 144 1.43 -9.53 5.80
N HIS A 145 0.71 -10.37 5.05
CA HIS A 145 -0.52 -9.97 4.39
C HIS A 145 -1.72 -10.33 5.28
N CYS A 146 -2.24 -9.33 6.00
CA CYS A 146 -3.36 -9.51 6.93
C CYS A 146 -4.75 -9.48 6.26
N LEU A 147 -4.83 -9.89 4.98
CA LEU A 147 -6.08 -9.98 4.21
C LEU A 147 -6.99 -8.76 4.42
N GLY A 148 -8.20 -8.95 4.96
CA GLY A 148 -9.19 -7.89 5.20
C GLY A 148 -8.73 -6.79 6.17
N ALA A 149 -7.71 -7.03 6.99
CA ALA A 149 -7.14 -6.02 7.88
C ALA A 149 -6.05 -5.15 7.21
N SER A 150 -5.48 -5.58 6.08
CA SER A 150 -4.31 -4.92 5.46
C SER A 150 -4.57 -3.44 5.19
N GLY A 151 -5.71 -3.11 4.59
CA GLY A 151 -6.04 -1.72 4.27
C GLY A 151 -6.16 -0.82 5.51
N ALA A 152 -6.55 -1.36 6.66
CA ALA A 152 -6.62 -0.58 7.90
C ALA A 152 -5.23 -0.34 8.51
N LEU A 153 -4.36 -1.37 8.52
CA LEU A 153 -2.99 -1.25 9.01
C LEU A 153 -2.16 -0.29 8.15
N GLU A 154 -2.33 -0.36 6.84
CA GLU A 154 -1.62 0.47 5.85
C GLU A 154 -2.09 1.92 5.89
N LEU A 155 -3.40 2.16 6.05
CA LEU A 155 -3.93 3.50 6.34
C LEU A 155 -3.28 4.10 7.58
N ILE A 156 -3.23 3.34 8.68
CA ILE A 156 -2.61 3.81 9.93
C ILE A 156 -1.14 4.14 9.67
N ALA A 157 -0.40 3.30 8.94
CA ALA A 157 0.99 3.56 8.58
C ALA A 157 1.17 4.87 7.79
N CYS A 158 0.30 5.16 6.81
CA CYS A 158 0.33 6.43 6.07
C CYS A 158 0.06 7.65 6.96
N VAL A 159 -0.94 7.56 7.84
CA VAL A 159 -1.26 8.64 8.80
C VAL A 159 -0.08 8.87 9.76
N MET A 160 0.54 7.81 10.28
CA MET A 160 1.70 7.93 11.15
C MET A 160 2.91 8.51 10.41
N ALA A 161 3.12 8.15 9.13
CA ALA A 161 4.19 8.73 8.31
C ALA A 161 4.04 10.25 8.13
N ILE A 162 2.81 10.73 7.94
CA ILE A 162 2.50 12.17 7.88
C ILE A 162 2.79 12.84 9.23
N ARG A 163 2.34 12.25 10.34
CA ARG A 163 2.43 12.85 11.67
C ARG A 163 3.84 12.87 12.23
N GLU A 164 4.60 11.81 12.01
CA GLU A 164 5.93 11.64 12.59
C GLU A 164 7.05 12.03 11.62
N GLY A 165 6.74 12.20 10.32
CA GLY A 165 7.75 12.45 9.31
C GLY A 165 8.71 11.27 9.14
N ILE A 166 8.19 10.04 9.26
CA ILE A 166 8.95 8.80 9.16
C ILE A 166 8.27 7.88 8.15
N VAL A 167 8.97 7.53 7.08
CA VAL A 167 8.56 6.49 6.14
C VAL A 167 8.96 5.13 6.71
N PRO A 168 8.03 4.18 6.90
CA PRO A 168 8.35 2.86 7.43
C PRO A 168 9.24 2.07 6.46
N PRO A 169 10.03 1.12 6.96
CA PRO A 169 10.87 0.30 6.11
C PRO A 169 10.06 -0.76 5.37
N THR A 170 10.56 -1.15 4.20
CA THR A 170 10.35 -2.48 3.63
C THR A 170 11.41 -3.40 4.23
N ALA A 171 11.04 -4.19 5.24
CA ALA A 171 11.90 -5.19 5.83
C ALA A 171 12.23 -6.32 4.83
N ASN A 172 13.30 -7.06 5.10
CA ASN A 172 13.75 -8.21 4.30
C ASN A 172 14.14 -7.89 2.84
N PHE A 173 14.35 -6.61 2.51
CA PHE A 173 14.84 -6.19 1.20
C PHE A 173 16.32 -6.55 1.08
N ARG A 174 16.67 -7.52 0.23
CA ARG A 174 18.04 -8.05 0.12
C ARG A 174 18.74 -7.66 -1.16
N GLU A 175 18.01 -7.67 -2.28
CA GLU A 175 18.58 -7.54 -3.61
C GLU A 175 17.74 -6.58 -4.45
N THR A 176 18.40 -5.68 -5.17
CA THR A 176 17.73 -4.76 -6.09
C THR A 176 17.22 -5.50 -7.32
N ASP A 177 15.98 -5.24 -7.71
CA ASP A 177 15.39 -5.76 -8.95
C ASP A 177 15.36 -4.64 -10.01
N ALA A 178 15.86 -4.92 -11.21
CA ALA A 178 15.83 -3.97 -12.33
C ALA A 178 14.40 -3.69 -12.81
N ASP A 179 13.47 -4.62 -12.61
CA ASP A 179 12.05 -4.43 -12.94
C ASP A 179 11.29 -3.70 -11.81
N CYS A 180 11.93 -3.44 -10.66
CA CYS A 180 11.38 -2.71 -9.51
C CYS A 180 12.35 -1.61 -9.05
N ASP A 181 12.65 -0.66 -9.94
CA ASP A 181 13.69 0.38 -9.80
C ASP A 181 13.20 1.68 -9.10
N LEU A 182 12.17 1.58 -8.27
CA LEU A 182 11.65 2.72 -7.48
C LEU A 182 12.46 2.93 -6.19
N ASP A 183 12.33 4.10 -5.57
CA ASP A 183 12.99 4.43 -4.29
C ASP A 183 12.30 3.74 -3.11
N ILE A 184 12.48 2.42 -3.02
CA ILE A 184 12.04 1.58 -1.91
C ILE A 184 12.87 1.95 -0.66
N THR A 185 12.21 2.15 0.47
CA THR A 185 12.87 2.40 1.77
C THR A 185 13.33 1.08 2.38
N PRO A 186 14.60 0.66 2.26
CA PRO A 186 14.99 -0.72 2.52
C PRO A 186 15.47 -0.92 3.96
N ASN A 187 14.84 -1.86 4.68
CA ASN A 187 15.20 -2.38 6.01
C ASN A 187 15.23 -1.40 7.19
N VAL A 188 15.46 -0.11 6.96
CA VAL A 188 15.55 0.94 7.99
C VAL A 188 14.58 2.05 7.62
N ALA A 189 13.80 2.49 8.62
CA ALA A 189 12.88 3.60 8.44
C ALA A 189 13.64 4.87 8.00
N ARG A 190 12.99 5.72 7.22
CA ARG A 190 13.60 6.94 6.69
C ARG A 190 12.87 8.17 7.22
N GLU A 191 13.60 9.08 7.86
CA GLU A 191 13.08 10.41 8.17
C GLU A 191 12.84 11.18 6.88
N ARG A 192 11.60 11.62 6.67
CA ARG A 192 11.17 12.42 5.53
C ARG A 192 9.91 13.17 5.90
N LYS A 193 9.87 14.47 5.63
CA LYS A 193 8.62 15.24 5.74
C LYS A 193 7.62 14.69 4.72
N VAL A 194 6.50 14.16 5.20
CA VAL A 194 5.40 13.64 4.37
C VAL A 194 4.20 14.58 4.50
N ARG A 195 3.87 15.31 3.43
CA ARG A 195 2.69 16.20 3.40
C ARG A 195 1.46 15.46 2.94
N ALA A 196 1.63 14.58 1.95
CA ALA A 196 0.60 13.69 1.46
C ALA A 196 1.17 12.29 1.20
N ALA A 197 0.33 11.28 1.47
CA ALA A 197 0.65 9.88 1.23
C ALA A 197 -0.53 9.17 0.57
N ILE A 198 -0.25 8.14 -0.23
CA ILE A 198 -1.29 7.21 -0.70
C ILE A 198 -1.04 5.79 -0.20
N SER A 199 -2.12 5.05 0.04
CA SER A 199 -2.10 3.63 0.37
C SER A 199 -2.72 2.83 -0.77
N ASN A 200 -1.97 1.89 -1.34
CA ASN A 200 -2.40 1.03 -2.44
C ASN A 200 -2.89 -0.33 -1.92
N GLY A 201 -4.10 -0.73 -2.32
CA GLY A 201 -4.65 -2.06 -2.07
C GLY A 201 -5.18 -2.70 -3.35
N PHE A 202 -4.50 -3.74 -3.85
CA PHE A 202 -4.83 -4.40 -5.11
C PHE A 202 -5.16 -5.87 -4.85
N ALA A 203 -6.46 -6.20 -4.79
CA ALA A 203 -6.89 -7.53 -4.37
C ALA A 203 -6.84 -8.54 -5.52
N PHE A 204 -6.66 -9.82 -5.17
CA PHE A 204 -7.05 -10.92 -6.05
C PHE A 204 -8.51 -10.74 -6.50
N GLY A 205 -8.81 -11.05 -7.76
CA GLY A 205 -10.09 -10.73 -8.40
C GLY A 205 -10.14 -9.35 -9.06
N GLY A 206 -9.05 -8.58 -9.00
CA GLY A 206 -8.89 -7.34 -9.77
C GLY A 206 -9.58 -6.12 -9.16
N THR A 207 -10.01 -6.16 -7.90
CA THR A 207 -10.56 -4.99 -7.20
C THR A 207 -9.42 -4.16 -6.63
N ASN A 208 -9.28 -2.93 -7.12
CA ASN A 208 -8.22 -2.01 -6.68
C ASN A 208 -8.82 -0.85 -5.89
N ALA A 209 -8.16 -0.47 -4.80
CA ALA A 209 -8.50 0.68 -3.99
C ALA A 209 -7.24 1.46 -3.62
N VAL A 210 -7.31 2.79 -3.77
CA VAL A 210 -6.27 3.72 -3.36
C VAL A 210 -6.91 4.81 -2.51
N LEU A 211 -6.29 5.11 -1.37
CA LEU A 211 -6.71 6.21 -0.48
C LEU A 211 -5.58 7.22 -0.34
N ALA A 212 -5.92 8.51 -0.43
CA ALA A 212 -5.01 9.61 -0.21
C ALA A 212 -5.22 10.24 1.17
N PHE A 213 -4.13 10.59 1.83
CA PHE A 213 -4.10 11.24 3.13
C PHE A 213 -3.23 12.49 3.08
N LYS A 214 -3.62 13.54 3.80
CA LYS A 214 -2.84 14.78 3.92
C LYS A 214 -2.73 15.25 5.36
N ALA A 215 -1.68 16.01 5.65
CA ALA A 215 -1.64 16.84 6.85
C ALA A 215 -2.79 17.86 6.83
N VAL A 216 -3.30 18.20 8.03
CA VAL A 216 -4.39 19.17 8.27
C VAL A 216 -3.82 20.57 8.40
#